data_AF-A0A8J1ME24-F1
#
_entry.id   AF-A0A8J1ME24-F1
#
_cell.length_a   1.000
_cell.length_b   1.000
_cell.length_c   1.000
_cell.angle_alpha   90.00
_cell.angle_beta   90.00
_cell.angle_gamma   90.00
#
_symmetry.space_group_name_H-M   'P 1'
#
loop_
_entity.id
_entity.type
_entity.pdbx_description
1 polymer ?
#
loop_
_entity_poly.entity_id
_entity_poly.type
_entity_poly.pdbx_seq_one_letter_code
_entity_poly.pdbx_strand_id
1 'polypeptide(L)'
;MAEGKPPYSDQYPVEHLIREAQPPKLQSSRWSQRFVSFLEYCLKKDPSERGSAEELLQHPFIIQLPPKKIVRAEIEEHLLTLQNLPAKKALWTLKQLQRACDFCTQTSAEQEAALQMALEGFSCY
;
A
#
# COMPACT_ATOMS: atom_id res chain seq x y z
N MET A 1 3.17 4.36 3.71
CA MET A 1 3.55 4.70 5.10
C MET A 1 2.54 5.62 5.75
N ALA A 2 2.35 6.85 5.27
CA ALA A 2 1.42 7.82 5.87
C ALA A 2 -0.06 7.35 5.86
N GLU A 3 -0.54 6.89 4.70
CA GLU A 3 -1.95 6.54 4.49
C GLU A 3 -2.19 5.02 4.34
N GLY A 4 -1.18 4.20 4.62
CA GLY A 4 -1.26 2.74 4.53
C GLY A 4 -1.23 2.15 3.11
N LYS A 5 -1.74 2.86 2.09
CA LYS A 5 -1.70 2.44 0.68
C LYS A 5 -1.05 3.49 -0.22
N PRO A 6 -0.44 3.10 -1.36
CA PRO A 6 0.05 4.05 -2.35
C PRO A 6 -1.12 4.72 -3.11
N PRO A 7 -0.88 5.86 -3.76
CA PRO A 7 -1.82 6.43 -4.72
C PRO A 7 -2.14 5.41 -5.82
N TYR A 8 -3.41 5.39 -6.27
CA TYR A 8 -3.90 4.51 -7.35
C TYR A 8 -3.81 3.00 -7.07
N SER A 9 -3.72 2.57 -5.80
CA SER A 9 -3.59 1.13 -5.44
C SER A 9 -4.65 0.21 -6.04
N ASP A 10 -5.83 0.75 -6.33
CA ASP A 10 -7.02 0.00 -6.75
C ASP A 10 -7.34 0.24 -8.26
N GLN A 11 -6.48 0.95 -8.99
CA GLN A 11 -6.69 1.35 -10.39
C GLN A 11 -5.65 0.68 -11.31
N TYR A 12 -6.07 0.32 -12.53
CA TYR A 12 -5.21 -0.27 -13.55
C TYR A 12 -5.60 0.24 -14.95
N PRO A 13 -4.65 0.60 -15.82
CA PRO A 13 -3.19 0.60 -15.64
C PRO A 13 -2.67 1.82 -14.88
N VAL A 14 -1.75 1.60 -13.94
CA VAL A 14 -1.25 2.66 -13.05
C VAL A 14 -0.25 3.59 -13.73
N GLU A 15 0.47 3.11 -14.73
CA GLU A 15 1.56 3.83 -15.41
C GLU A 15 1.04 5.06 -16.15
N HIS A 16 -0.11 4.93 -16.82
CA HIS A 16 -0.76 6.04 -17.50
C HIS A 16 -1.18 7.12 -16.50
N LEU A 17 -1.80 6.74 -15.38
CA LEU A 17 -2.22 7.65 -14.33
C LEU A 17 -1.02 8.40 -13.73
N ILE A 18 0.08 7.71 -13.46
CA ILE A 18 1.30 8.32 -12.95
C ILE A 18 1.87 9.33 -13.96
N ARG A 19 1.82 9.03 -15.27
CA ARG A 19 2.35 9.90 -16.34
C ARG A 19 1.53 11.16 -16.56
N GLU A 20 0.21 11.05 -16.60
CA GLU A 20 -0.67 12.16 -16.99
C GLU A 20 -1.17 12.97 -15.80
N ALA A 21 -1.33 12.36 -14.63
CA ALA A 21 -1.85 13.07 -13.47
C ALA A 21 -0.82 14.02 -12.84
N GLN A 22 -1.35 14.99 -12.12
CA GLN A 22 -0.56 15.86 -11.25
C GLN A 22 0.06 15.06 -10.08
N PRO A 23 1.17 15.54 -9.49
CA PRO A 23 1.78 14.91 -8.33
C PRO A 23 0.77 14.61 -7.22
N PRO A 24 0.76 13.39 -6.67
CA PRO A 24 -0.21 13.02 -5.65
C PRO A 24 0.04 13.79 -4.36
N LYS A 25 -1.05 14.15 -3.68
CA LYS A 25 -1.02 14.84 -2.38
C LYS A 25 -1.68 13.98 -1.32
N LEU A 26 -1.28 14.20 -0.07
CA LEU A 26 -1.94 13.59 1.09
C LEU A 26 -3.40 14.06 1.15
N GLN A 27 -4.31 13.13 1.42
CA GLN A 27 -5.76 13.39 1.46
C GLN A 27 -6.17 14.03 2.78
N SER A 28 -5.49 13.67 3.86
CA SER A 28 -5.80 14.15 5.21
C SER A 28 -5.02 15.42 5.56
N SER A 29 -5.67 16.39 6.20
CA SER A 29 -5.03 17.60 6.73
C SER A 29 -4.30 17.39 8.06
N ARG A 30 -4.28 16.16 8.60
CA ARG A 30 -3.63 15.85 9.88
C ARG A 30 -2.10 15.95 9.86
N TRP A 31 -1.51 16.08 8.67
CA TRP A 31 -0.08 16.05 8.46
C TRP A 31 0.53 17.44 8.59
N SER A 32 1.74 17.49 9.16
CA SER A 32 2.45 18.77 9.32
C SER A 32 2.81 19.37 7.96
N GLN A 33 2.80 20.70 7.88
CA GLN A 33 3.19 21.41 6.65
C GLN A 33 4.62 21.08 6.20
N ARG A 34 5.52 20.79 7.16
CA ARG A 34 6.88 20.34 6.84
C ARG A 34 6.89 18.98 6.13
N PHE A 35 6.03 18.05 6.55
CA PHE A 35 5.93 16.76 5.88
C PHE A 35 5.29 16.89 4.50
N VAL A 36 4.24 17.71 4.35
CA VAL A 36 3.63 18.00 3.05
C VAL A 36 4.65 18.62 2.09
N SER A 37 5.37 19.66 2.53
CA SER A 37 6.45 20.30 1.77
C SER A 37 7.52 19.29 1.35
N PHE A 38 7.95 18.40 2.24
CA PHE A 38 8.93 17.36 1.89
C PHE A 38 8.46 16.45 0.75
N LEU A 39 7.19 16.04 0.78
CA LEU A 39 6.63 15.22 -0.30
C LEU A 39 6.52 16.00 -1.62
N GLU A 40 6.20 17.29 -1.58
CA GLU A 40 6.15 18.13 -2.79
C GLU A 40 7.53 18.23 -3.48
N TYR A 41 8.62 18.24 -2.71
CA TYR A 41 9.99 18.17 -3.26
C TYR A 41 10.30 16.79 -3.86
N CYS A 42 9.92 15.70 -3.19
CA CYS A 42 10.15 14.34 -3.68
C CYS A 42 9.35 14.01 -4.95
N LEU A 43 8.11 14.52 -5.03
CA LEU A 43 7.14 14.15 -6.05
C LEU A 43 7.09 15.14 -7.23
N LYS A 44 8.12 15.98 -7.38
CA LYS A 44 8.29 16.82 -8.58
C LYS A 44 8.27 15.96 -9.83
N LYS A 45 7.41 16.35 -10.77
CA LYS A 45 7.14 15.63 -12.01
C LYS A 45 8.36 15.66 -12.92
N ASP A 46 8.92 16.85 -13.11
CA ASP A 46 10.18 17.06 -13.81
C ASP A 46 11.33 16.51 -12.95
N PRO A 47 12.11 15.54 -13.45
CA PRO A 47 13.30 15.04 -12.76
C PRO A 47 14.35 16.12 -12.50
N SER A 48 14.45 17.14 -13.35
CA SER A 48 15.42 18.24 -13.19
C SER A 48 15.05 19.20 -12.06
N GLU A 49 13.78 19.31 -11.71
CA GLU A 49 13.31 20.09 -10.54
C GLU A 49 13.30 19.26 -9.24
N ARG A 50 13.52 17.95 -9.33
CA ARG A 50 13.50 17.06 -8.16
C ARG A 50 14.83 17.16 -7.43
N GLY A 51 14.76 17.53 -6.15
CA GLY A 51 15.95 17.68 -5.32
C GLY A 51 16.74 16.38 -5.20
N SER A 52 18.07 16.49 -5.14
CA SER A 52 18.96 15.35 -4.95
C SER A 52 18.78 14.73 -3.56
N ALA A 53 19.34 13.54 -3.35
CA ALA A 53 19.31 12.91 -2.02
C ALA A 53 19.98 13.81 -0.96
N GLU A 54 21.08 14.47 -1.30
CA GLU A 54 21.80 15.40 -0.43
C GLU A 54 20.91 16.60 -0.04
N GLU A 55 20.19 17.18 -1.01
CA GLU A 55 19.29 18.31 -0.77
C GLU A 55 18.08 17.90 0.09
N LEU A 56 17.50 16.73 -0.20
CA LEU A 56 16.37 16.19 0.57
C LEU A 56 16.77 15.89 2.03
N LEU A 57 18.00 15.46 2.29
CA LEU A 57 18.52 15.25 3.64
C LEU A 57 18.66 16.55 4.43
N GLN A 58 18.80 17.70 3.75
CA GLN A 58 18.84 19.03 4.39
C GLN A 58 17.44 19.63 4.61
N HIS A 59 16.37 19.02 4.10
CA HIS A 59 15.02 19.56 4.23
C HIS A 59 14.57 19.63 5.70
N PRO A 60 13.84 20.68 6.15
CA PRO A 60 13.39 20.86 7.54
C PRO A 60 12.68 19.66 8.18
N PHE A 61 11.99 18.86 7.38
CA PHE A 61 11.34 17.62 7.82
C PHE A 61 12.33 16.56 8.31
N ILE A 62 13.51 16.45 7.67
CA ILE A 62 14.53 15.46 7.99
C ILE A 62 15.51 15.97 9.05
N ILE A 63 15.93 17.24 8.96
CA ILE A 63 16.90 17.78 9.91
C ILE A 63 16.34 17.96 11.33
N GLN A 64 15.01 18.13 11.48
CA GLN A 64 14.35 18.33 12.78
C GLN A 64 13.71 17.05 13.31
N LEU A 65 14.26 15.88 12.95
CA LEU A 65 13.78 14.60 13.45
C LEU A 65 14.13 14.39 14.92
N PRO A 66 13.28 13.68 15.68
CA PRO A 66 13.64 13.26 17.02
C PRO A 66 14.88 12.36 17.00
N PRO A 67 15.66 12.31 18.10
CA PRO A 67 16.81 11.43 18.20
C PRO A 67 16.44 9.98 17.84
N LYS A 68 17.26 9.34 16.99
CA LYS A 68 17.06 7.95 16.52
C LYS A 68 16.75 6.95 17.64
N LYS A 69 17.30 7.18 18.84
CA LYS A 69 17.07 6.35 20.04
C LYS A 69 15.61 6.29 20.45
N ILE A 70 14.85 7.39 20.30
CA ILE A 70 13.43 7.47 20.69
C ILE A 70 12.60 6.65 19.70
N VAL A 71 12.71 6.96 18.41
CA VAL A 71 11.96 6.26 17.35
C VAL A 71 12.28 4.76 17.36
N ARG A 72 13.55 4.39 17.58
CA ARG A 72 13.94 2.98 17.67
C ARG A 72 13.29 2.29 18.87
N ALA A 73 13.26 2.92 20.04
CA ALA A 73 12.61 2.36 21.22
C ALA A 73 11.09 2.17 21.00
N GLU A 74 10.42 3.15 20.39
CA GLU A 74 9.00 3.05 20.02
C GLU A 74 8.73 1.90 19.03
N ILE A 75 9.60 1.74 18.02
CA ILE A 75 9.51 0.63 17.07
C ILE A 75 9.73 -0.71 17.78
N GLU A 76 10.75 -0.82 18.64
CA GLU A 76 11.05 -2.04 19.40
C GLU A 76 9.88 -2.43 20.32
N GLU A 77 9.28 -1.48 21.02
CA GLU A 77 8.08 -1.69 21.85
C GLU A 77 6.89 -2.19 21.02
N HIS A 78 6.65 -1.58 19.85
CA HIS A 78 5.59 -2.02 18.96
C HIS A 78 5.82 -3.46 18.45
N LEU A 79 7.06 -3.78 18.06
CA LEU A 79 7.42 -5.13 17.62
C LEU A 79 7.25 -6.17 18.73
N LEU A 80 7.62 -5.85 19.98
CA LEU A 80 7.38 -6.72 21.14
C LEU A 80 5.88 -6.93 21.39
N THR A 81 5.07 -5.89 21.24
CA THR A 81 3.62 -6.00 21.36
C THR A 81 3.05 -6.96 20.31
N LEU A 82 3.56 -6.90 19.08
CA LEU A 82 3.15 -7.82 18.01
C LEU A 82 3.53 -9.28 18.29
N GLN A 83 4.71 -9.52 18.90
CA GLN A 83 5.15 -10.86 19.29
C GLN A 83 4.33 -11.44 20.45
N ASN A 84 3.88 -10.58 21.37
CA ASN A 84 3.09 -10.96 22.54
C ASN A 84 1.57 -10.95 22.28
N LEU A 85 1.13 -10.73 21.03
CA LEU A 85 -0.29 -10.80 20.67
C LEU A 85 -0.82 -12.20 21.03
N PRO A 86 -1.90 -12.30 21.82
CA PRO A 86 -2.44 -13.59 22.21
C PRO A 86 -2.85 -14.34 20.93
N ALA A 87 -2.40 -15.60 20.83
CA ALA A 87 -2.59 -16.51 19.71
C ALA A 87 -4.02 -16.58 19.15
N LYS A 88 -5.03 -16.08 19.90
CA LYS A 88 -6.43 -15.96 19.49
C LYS A 88 -6.67 -15.04 18.28
N LYS A 89 -5.90 -13.95 18.10
CA LYS A 89 -6.00 -13.09 16.90
C LYS A 89 -5.38 -13.75 15.67
N ALA A 90 -4.22 -14.41 15.84
CA ALA A 90 -3.59 -15.23 14.80
C ALA A 90 -4.50 -16.40 14.38
N LEU A 91 -5.23 -17.00 15.32
CA LEU A 91 -6.21 -18.04 15.04
C LEU A 91 -7.41 -17.52 14.25
N TRP A 92 -7.86 -16.29 14.52
CA TRP A 92 -8.98 -15.67 13.78
C TRP A 92 -8.55 -15.32 12.36
N THR A 93 -7.37 -14.71 12.16
CA THR A 93 -6.84 -14.41 10.82
C THR A 93 -6.53 -15.67 10.05
N LEU A 94 -5.93 -16.71 10.66
CA LEU A 94 -5.73 -18.01 10.01
C LEU A 94 -7.05 -18.69 9.66
N LYS A 95 -8.07 -18.65 10.54
CA LYS A 95 -9.41 -19.19 10.21
C LYS A 95 -10.11 -18.40 9.10
N GLN A 96 -9.93 -17.08 9.03
CA GLN A 96 -10.48 -16.25 7.95
C GLN A 96 -9.75 -16.49 6.63
N LEU A 97 -8.41 -16.58 6.65
CA LEU A 97 -7.62 -16.97 5.48
C LEU A 97 -7.95 -18.38 5.02
N GLN A 98 -8.12 -19.33 5.95
CA GLN A 98 -8.50 -20.70 5.61
C GLN A 98 -9.91 -20.75 5.03
N ARG A 99 -10.88 -20.02 5.59
CA ARG A 99 -12.22 -19.88 4.99
C ARG A 99 -12.18 -19.22 3.61
N ALA A 100 -11.32 -18.23 3.39
CA ALA A 100 -11.14 -17.60 2.08
C ALA A 100 -10.48 -18.55 1.07
N CYS A 101 -9.50 -19.35 1.49
CA CYS A 101 -8.89 -20.40 0.68
C CYS A 101 -9.90 -21.52 0.37
N ASP A 102 -10.70 -21.96 1.34
CA ASP A 102 -11.74 -22.98 1.18
C ASP A 102 -12.87 -22.49 0.24
N PHE A 103 -13.14 -21.17 0.21
CA PHE A 103 -14.04 -20.55 -0.77
C PHE A 103 -13.44 -20.54 -2.19
N CYS A 104 -12.14 -20.27 -2.32
CA CYS A 104 -11.45 -20.32 -3.62
C CYS A 104 -11.28 -21.75 -4.16
N THR A 105 -11.22 -22.78 -3.32
CA THR A 105 -11.11 -24.18 -3.79
C THR A 105 -12.43 -24.79 -4.22
N GLN A 106 -13.57 -24.25 -3.77
CA GLN A 106 -14.90 -24.66 -4.23
C GLN A 106 -15.26 -24.11 -5.61
N THR A 107 -14.66 -23.00 -6.03
CA THR A 107 -14.98 -22.34 -7.30
C THR A 107 -14.26 -22.93 -8.51
N SER A 108 -13.27 -23.81 -8.34
CA SER A 108 -12.57 -24.43 -9.49
C SER A 108 -13.48 -25.32 -10.33
N ALA A 109 -14.36 -26.12 -9.70
CA ALA A 109 -15.27 -27.01 -10.44
C ALA A 109 -16.42 -26.24 -11.11
N GLU A 110 -16.91 -25.17 -10.48
CA GLU A 110 -17.94 -24.29 -11.06
C GLU A 110 -17.38 -23.38 -12.16
N GLN A 111 -16.11 -22.95 -12.05
CA GLN A 111 -15.40 -22.20 -13.08
C GLN A 111 -15.02 -23.10 -14.28
N GLU A 112 -14.62 -24.34 -14.06
CA GLU A 112 -14.41 -25.31 -15.15
C GLU A 112 -15.72 -25.63 -15.88
N ALA A 113 -16.84 -25.83 -15.17
CA ALA A 113 -18.14 -26.03 -15.80
C ALA A 113 -18.60 -24.81 -16.62
N ALA A 114 -18.35 -23.59 -16.14
CA ALA A 114 -18.63 -22.36 -16.88
C ALA A 114 -17.72 -22.18 -18.11
N LEU A 115 -16.46 -22.60 -18.04
CA LEU A 115 -15.52 -22.59 -19.17
C LEU A 115 -15.87 -23.67 -20.20
N GLN A 116 -16.27 -24.86 -19.76
CA GLN A 116 -16.74 -25.95 -20.61
C GLN A 116 -18.03 -25.55 -21.35
N MET A 117 -18.97 -24.91 -20.65
CA MET A 117 -20.19 -24.36 -21.26
C MET A 117 -19.91 -23.21 -22.26
N ALA A 118 -18.82 -22.47 -22.10
CA ALA A 118 -18.42 -21.42 -23.04
C ALA A 118 -17.68 -21.97 -24.28
N LEU A 119 -16.99 -23.11 -24.16
CA LEU A 119 -16.25 -23.75 -25.27
C LEU A 119 -17.11 -24.68 -26.12
N GLU A 120 -18.18 -25.27 -25.55
CA GLU A 120 -19.13 -26.10 -26.29
C GLU A 120 -20.21 -25.31 -27.06
N GLY A 121 -19.94 -24.02 -27.32
CA GLY A 121 -20.63 -23.13 -28.25
C GLY A 121 -21.90 -23.70 -28.88
N PHE A 122 -23.04 -23.27 -28.33
CA PHE A 122 -24.38 -23.42 -28.88
C PHE A 122 -24.35 -23.57 -30.41
N SER A 123 -24.64 -24.78 -30.88
CA SER A 123 -25.06 -25.02 -32.26
C SER A 123 -26.38 -24.28 -32.43
N CYS A 124 -26.31 -23.07 -32.98
CA CYS A 124 -27.47 -22.35 -33.48
C CYS A 124 -27.79 -22.92 -34.87
N TYR A 125 -29.00 -23.49 -34.98
CA TYR A 125 -29.76 -23.51 -36.23
C TYR A 125 -29.91 -22.09 -36.79
#